data_AF-A0A7L4ZI52-F1
#
_entry.id   AF-A0A7L4ZI52-F1
#
_cell.length_a   1.000
_cell.length_b   1.000
_cell.length_c   1.000
_cell.angle_alpha   90.00
_cell.angle_beta   90.00
_cell.angle_gamma   90.00
#
_symmetry.space_group_name_H-M   'P 1'
#
loop_
_entity.id
_entity.type
_entity.pdbx_description
1 polymer ?
#
loop_
_entity_poly.entity_id
_entity_poly.type
_entity_poly.pdbx_seq_one_letter_code
_entity_poly.pdbx_strand_id
1 'polypeptide(L)'
;MKILKYVLLLLLVLIVAGAIFIATRANDYDVVRSKVIKAPITTVFNNINDYKNWEAWGPWMEEDSTIVVTYNEQTSGVGANYSWTSDNGPGKMKTVSLTQNKSIEQEMQFGDYEPTDVYWTFEEVEEGTKVSWGMKSDKTAFVFKMFAVMGGGMDKMLGDMEEKGLNSIEREVLAELEKNPPKQFRLSEVTQQQLTAKKFIGFHQKTTTDAVMEDMSKLFMEFMPKAGMYAAKNKLESYTPGSLFIKWDEETKEAEFYIGLLVDAETKLPKEKGMIVTKIPAGNSVKISKYGPYGVGDYEAHTMIGTYIGKNNLTQNGPIWELYVNDPMNVKPENVQTDIYYPVK
;
A
#
# COMPACT_ATOMS: atom_id res chain seq x y z
N MET A 1 68.90 4.36 -22.00
CA MET A 1 68.63 3.76 -20.67
C MET A 1 68.52 4.75 -19.50
N LYS A 2 69.20 5.91 -19.49
CA LYS A 2 69.08 6.88 -18.39
C LYS A 2 67.75 7.64 -18.39
N ILE A 3 67.30 8.12 -19.55
CA ILE A 3 66.01 8.84 -19.70
C ILE A 3 64.82 7.96 -19.29
N LEU A 4 64.78 6.71 -19.75
CA LEU A 4 63.72 5.76 -19.36
C LEU A 4 63.65 5.55 -17.83
N LYS A 5 64.81 5.47 -17.15
CA LYS A 5 64.85 5.37 -15.68
C LYS A 5 64.26 6.60 -14.99
N TYR A 6 64.57 7.80 -15.47
CA TYR A 6 64.00 9.04 -14.92
C TYR A 6 62.50 9.18 -15.21
N VAL A 7 62.05 8.75 -16.38
CA VAL A 7 60.61 8.72 -16.72
C VAL A 7 59.86 7.74 -15.82
N LEU A 8 60.39 6.53 -15.61
CA LEU A 8 59.80 5.55 -14.70
C LEU A 8 59.81 6.04 -13.23
N LEU A 9 60.89 6.71 -12.80
CA LEU A 9 60.97 7.30 -11.47
C LEU A 9 59.93 8.42 -11.28
N LEU A 10 59.78 9.30 -12.28
CA LEU A 10 58.77 10.37 -12.25
C LEU A 10 57.35 9.78 -12.18
N LEU A 11 57.06 8.76 -13.00
CA LEU A 11 55.79 8.05 -12.95
C LEU A 11 55.53 7.43 -11.57
N LEU A 12 56.53 6.79 -10.97
CA LEU A 12 56.42 6.23 -9.62
C LEU A 12 56.12 7.32 -8.59
N VAL A 13 56.81 8.47 -8.65
CA VAL A 13 56.56 9.60 -7.74
C VAL A 13 55.14 10.13 -7.90
N LEU A 14 54.63 10.25 -9.13
CA LEU A 14 53.26 10.69 -9.39
C LEU A 14 52.22 9.69 -8.87
N ILE A 15 52.46 8.39 -9.04
CA ILE A 15 51.58 7.33 -8.51
C ILE A 15 51.55 7.38 -6.97
N VAL A 16 52.70 7.50 -6.32
CA VAL A 16 52.80 7.59 -4.86
C VAL A 16 52.13 8.87 -4.35
N ALA A 17 52.38 10.02 -5.00
CA ALA A 17 51.73 11.27 -4.64
C ALA A 17 50.20 11.20 -4.80
N GLY A 18 49.72 10.58 -5.88
CA GLY A 18 48.30 10.34 -6.11
C GLY A 18 47.67 9.42 -5.06
N ALA A 19 48.35 8.32 -4.72
CA ALA A 19 47.88 7.40 -3.68
C ALA A 19 47.80 8.07 -2.30
N ILE A 20 48.80 8.89 -1.94
CA ILE A 20 48.78 9.69 -0.70
C ILE A 20 47.62 10.68 -0.74
N PHE A 21 47.41 11.39 -1.86
CA PHE A 21 46.32 12.33 -2.01
C PHE A 21 44.94 11.66 -1.78
N ILE A 22 44.71 10.48 -2.37
CA ILE A 22 43.49 9.70 -2.18
C ILE A 22 43.37 9.24 -0.71
N ALA A 23 44.46 8.73 -0.13
CA ALA A 23 44.46 8.26 1.26
C ALA A 23 44.11 9.37 2.27
N THR A 24 44.46 10.62 1.98
CA THR A 24 44.12 11.79 2.82
C THR A 24 42.68 12.29 2.68
N ARG A 25 41.87 11.76 1.76
CA ARG A 25 40.43 12.11 1.68
C ARG A 25 39.69 11.56 2.91
N ALA A 26 38.56 12.18 3.26
CA ALA A 26 37.69 11.74 4.35
C ALA A 26 37.40 10.23 4.25
N ASN A 27 37.36 9.56 5.41
CA ASN A 27 36.99 8.14 5.49
C ASN A 27 35.48 7.97 5.56
N ASP A 28 34.77 9.02 5.93
CA ASP A 28 33.34 9.07 6.09
C ASP A 28 32.67 9.91 4.99
N TYR A 29 31.41 9.61 4.71
CA TYR A 29 30.50 10.46 3.93
C TYR A 29 29.06 10.24 4.38
N ASP A 30 28.24 11.25 4.17
CA ASP A 30 26.79 11.20 4.28
C ASP A 30 26.23 12.09 3.16
N VAL A 31 25.71 11.46 2.11
CA VAL A 31 25.15 12.14 0.94
C VAL A 31 23.65 11.91 0.95
N VAL A 32 22.89 12.98 0.69
CA VAL A 32 21.43 12.94 0.73
C VAL A 32 20.87 13.79 -0.40
N ARG A 33 19.81 13.28 -1.04
CA ARG A 33 18.95 14.05 -1.94
C ARG A 33 17.49 13.84 -1.58
N SER A 34 16.68 14.85 -1.86
CA SER A 34 15.24 14.82 -1.59
C SER A 34 14.44 15.27 -2.79
N LYS A 35 13.24 14.73 -2.92
CA LYS A 35 12.27 15.12 -3.95
C LYS A 35 10.85 15.01 -3.43
N VAL A 36 9.98 15.93 -3.85
CA VAL A 36 8.53 15.82 -3.65
C VAL A 36 7.94 15.07 -4.85
N ILE A 37 7.31 13.93 -4.59
CA ILE A 37 6.63 13.09 -5.58
C ILE A 37 5.13 13.29 -5.39
N LYS A 38 4.41 13.61 -6.48
CA LYS A 38 2.96 13.89 -6.48
C LYS A 38 2.12 12.61 -6.38
N ALA A 39 2.34 11.85 -5.31
CA ALA A 39 1.73 10.55 -5.06
C ALA A 39 1.48 10.34 -3.55
N PRO A 40 0.49 9.52 -3.16
CA PRO A 40 0.26 9.17 -1.76
C PRO A 40 1.47 8.48 -1.12
N ILE A 41 1.72 8.78 0.15
CA ILE A 41 2.90 8.28 0.89
C ILE A 41 2.99 6.74 0.88
N THR A 42 1.85 6.05 1.02
CA THR A 42 1.79 4.59 0.98
C THR A 42 2.22 4.04 -0.38
N THR A 43 1.85 4.69 -1.48
CA THR A 43 2.24 4.27 -2.84
C THR A 43 3.75 4.39 -3.02
N VAL A 44 4.30 5.54 -2.67
CA VAL A 44 5.74 5.81 -2.80
C VAL A 44 6.56 4.90 -1.88
N PHE A 45 6.13 4.74 -0.62
CA PHE A 45 6.78 3.87 0.34
C PHE A 45 6.79 2.41 -0.13
N ASN A 46 5.65 1.88 -0.57
CA ASN A 46 5.56 0.50 -1.03
C ASN A 46 6.37 0.25 -2.30
N ASN A 47 6.45 1.25 -3.20
CA ASN A 47 7.28 1.14 -4.40
C ASN A 47 8.76 0.95 -4.02
N ILE A 48 9.29 1.76 -3.10
CA ILE A 48 10.69 1.69 -2.65
C ILE A 48 10.95 0.47 -1.75
N ASN A 49 10.00 0.07 -0.92
CA ASN A 49 10.15 -1.06 0.01
C ASN A 49 10.26 -2.43 -0.69
N ASP A 50 9.76 -2.58 -1.92
CA ASP A 50 9.85 -3.84 -2.68
C ASP A 50 10.95 -3.78 -3.75
N TYR A 51 11.99 -4.60 -3.57
CA TYR A 51 13.13 -4.66 -4.48
C TYR A 51 12.77 -5.06 -5.91
N LYS A 52 11.62 -5.72 -6.15
CA LYS A 52 11.19 -6.03 -7.52
C LYS A 52 10.89 -4.78 -8.34
N ASN A 53 10.52 -3.68 -7.68
CA ASN A 53 10.24 -2.43 -8.37
C ASN A 53 11.53 -1.71 -8.81
N TRP A 54 12.65 -2.02 -8.17
CA TRP A 54 13.94 -1.36 -8.43
C TRP A 54 14.51 -1.73 -9.80
N GLU A 55 14.06 -2.82 -10.43
CA GLU A 55 14.43 -3.11 -11.81
C GLU A 55 13.89 -2.05 -12.79
N ALA A 56 12.78 -1.38 -12.46
CA ALA A 56 12.18 -0.37 -13.31
C ALA A 56 12.85 1.01 -13.20
N TRP A 57 13.51 1.32 -12.08
CA TRP A 57 14.07 2.67 -11.82
C TRP A 57 15.46 2.72 -11.20
N GLY A 58 15.99 1.59 -10.74
CA GLY A 58 17.25 1.52 -9.99
C GLY A 58 18.40 2.10 -10.82
N PRO A 59 19.13 3.11 -10.32
CA PRO A 59 20.03 3.91 -11.16
C PRO A 59 21.16 3.07 -11.77
N TRP A 60 21.61 2.03 -11.09
CA TRP A 60 22.63 1.09 -11.58
C TRP A 60 22.14 0.27 -12.78
N MET A 61 20.87 -0.10 -12.80
CA MET A 61 20.27 -0.96 -13.83
C MET A 61 20.17 -0.23 -15.17
N GLU A 62 19.98 1.08 -15.14
CA GLU A 62 19.95 1.93 -16.33
C GLU A 62 21.36 2.17 -16.90
N GLU A 63 22.38 2.21 -16.04
CA GLU A 63 23.77 2.51 -16.43
C GLU A 63 24.58 1.27 -16.86
N ASP A 64 24.26 0.07 -16.34
CA ASP A 64 24.99 -1.17 -16.63
C ASP A 64 24.06 -2.29 -17.13
N SER A 65 24.04 -2.49 -18.44
CA SER A 65 23.26 -3.55 -19.10
C SER A 65 23.73 -4.98 -18.81
N THR A 66 24.86 -5.15 -18.11
CA THR A 66 25.38 -6.48 -17.72
C THR A 66 24.84 -6.94 -16.38
N ILE A 67 24.11 -6.08 -15.66
CA ILE A 67 23.55 -6.43 -14.36
C ILE A 67 22.53 -7.56 -14.51
N VAL A 68 22.72 -8.61 -13.71
CA VAL A 68 21.74 -9.69 -13.52
C VAL A 68 21.36 -9.72 -12.04
N VAL A 69 20.08 -9.47 -11.75
CA VAL A 69 19.53 -9.48 -10.38
C VAL A 69 19.00 -10.86 -10.03
N THR A 70 19.28 -11.29 -8.79
CA THR A 70 18.71 -12.47 -8.15
C THR A 70 17.92 -12.04 -6.92
N TYR A 71 16.62 -12.29 -6.94
CA TYR A 71 15.73 -12.03 -5.82
C TYR A 71 15.64 -13.25 -4.89
N ASN A 72 15.60 -13.01 -3.59
CA ASN A 72 15.30 -14.05 -2.60
C ASN A 72 13.77 -14.15 -2.37
N GLU A 73 13.33 -15.12 -1.56
CA GLU A 73 11.90 -15.35 -1.29
C GLU A 73 11.17 -14.10 -0.76
N GLN A 74 11.86 -13.31 0.07
CA GLN A 74 11.36 -12.05 0.60
C GLN A 74 12.01 -10.86 -0.10
N THR A 75 11.18 -10.05 -0.76
CA THR A 75 11.59 -8.88 -1.56
C THR A 75 11.11 -7.56 -0.98
N SER A 76 10.24 -7.59 0.03
CA SER A 76 9.77 -6.41 0.75
C SER A 76 9.74 -6.62 2.27
N GLY A 77 9.84 -5.53 3.02
CA GLY A 77 9.83 -5.55 4.49
C GLY A 77 11.20 -5.83 5.14
N VAL A 78 11.24 -5.93 6.47
CA VAL A 78 12.46 -6.23 7.23
C VAL A 78 12.98 -7.62 6.86
N GLY A 79 14.26 -7.72 6.50
CA GLY A 79 14.89 -8.96 6.04
C GLY A 79 14.82 -9.18 4.54
N ALA A 80 14.05 -8.38 3.80
CA ALA A 80 14.07 -8.38 2.34
C ALA A 80 15.46 -8.13 1.80
N ASN A 81 15.82 -8.80 0.72
CA ASN A 81 17.13 -8.64 0.10
C ASN A 81 17.16 -9.10 -1.35
N TYR A 82 18.11 -8.56 -2.11
CA TYR A 82 18.46 -9.02 -3.45
C TYR A 82 19.97 -8.96 -3.63
N SER A 83 20.49 -9.71 -4.61
CA SER A 83 21.88 -9.64 -5.04
C SER A 83 21.97 -9.42 -6.54
N TRP A 84 23.12 -8.96 -7.01
CA TRP A 84 23.39 -8.81 -8.43
C TRP A 84 24.82 -9.23 -8.79
N THR A 85 24.99 -9.56 -10.07
CA THR A 85 26.30 -9.72 -10.73
C THR A 85 26.40 -8.75 -11.90
N SER A 86 27.58 -8.18 -12.13
CA SER A 86 27.86 -7.28 -13.26
C SER A 86 29.34 -7.35 -13.66
N ASP A 87 29.68 -6.79 -14.82
CA ASP A 87 31.09 -6.58 -15.23
C ASP A 87 31.84 -5.66 -14.26
N ASN A 88 31.13 -4.77 -13.55
CA ASN A 88 31.66 -3.88 -12.52
C ASN A 88 31.76 -4.53 -11.13
N GLY A 89 31.39 -5.81 -11.01
CA GLY A 89 31.47 -6.60 -9.78
C GLY A 89 30.10 -6.93 -9.18
N PRO A 90 30.03 -7.94 -8.29
CA PRO A 90 28.80 -8.33 -7.65
C PRO A 90 28.44 -7.42 -6.47
N GLY A 91 27.20 -7.47 -6.03
CA GLY A 91 26.77 -6.85 -4.78
C GLY A 91 25.47 -7.41 -4.25
N LYS A 92 25.06 -6.90 -3.10
CA LYS A 92 23.78 -7.24 -2.46
C LYS A 92 23.26 -6.08 -1.63
N MET A 93 21.96 -6.07 -1.45
CA MET A 93 21.26 -5.12 -0.59
C MET A 93 20.28 -5.84 0.32
N LYS A 94 20.14 -5.35 1.55
CA LYS A 94 19.21 -5.90 2.54
C LYS A 94 18.52 -4.80 3.33
N THR A 95 17.23 -4.95 3.58
CA THR A 95 16.46 -4.10 4.50
C THR A 95 16.68 -4.57 5.94
N VAL A 96 17.23 -3.68 6.78
CA VAL A 96 17.55 -3.98 8.19
C VAL A 96 16.44 -3.53 9.14
N SER A 97 15.79 -2.40 8.86
CA SER A 97 14.70 -1.88 9.65
C SER A 97 13.76 -1.04 8.77
N LEU A 98 12.51 -0.88 9.21
CA LEU A 98 11.57 0.05 8.58
C LEU A 98 10.51 0.49 9.57
N THR A 99 9.99 1.69 9.35
CA THR A 99 8.75 2.17 9.94
C THR A 99 7.81 2.54 8.81
N GLN A 100 6.65 1.87 8.73
CA GLN A 100 5.69 2.03 7.64
C GLN A 100 5.41 3.52 7.36
N ASN A 101 5.52 3.91 6.09
CA ASN A 101 5.30 5.27 5.60
C ASN A 101 6.16 6.36 6.28
N LYS A 102 7.27 6.00 6.94
CA LYS A 102 8.15 6.98 7.62
C LYS A 102 9.61 6.80 7.28
N SER A 103 10.14 5.57 7.37
CA SER A 103 11.55 5.32 7.11
C SER A 103 11.84 3.88 6.68
N ILE A 104 12.94 3.72 5.95
CA ILE A 104 13.52 2.41 5.60
C ILE A 104 15.03 2.53 5.82
N GLU A 105 15.62 1.56 6.51
CA GLU A 105 17.07 1.42 6.65
C GLU A 105 17.54 0.15 5.96
N GLN A 106 18.63 0.28 5.21
CA GLN A 106 19.18 -0.76 4.34
C GLN A 106 20.70 -0.79 4.46
N GLU A 107 21.26 -1.96 4.19
CA GLU A 107 22.70 -2.18 4.03
C GLU A 107 22.98 -2.61 2.59
N MET A 108 23.94 -1.95 1.95
CA MET A 108 24.41 -2.27 0.62
C MET A 108 25.87 -2.72 0.67
N GLN A 109 26.17 -3.89 0.13
CA GLN A 109 27.52 -4.42 0.07
C GLN A 109 27.93 -4.67 -1.38
N PHE A 110 28.99 -4.02 -1.84
CA PHE A 110 29.65 -4.28 -3.11
C PHE A 110 30.83 -5.24 -2.90
N GLY A 111 30.89 -6.34 -3.63
CA GLY A 111 31.92 -7.36 -3.50
C GLY A 111 32.14 -7.78 -2.04
N ASP A 112 33.42 -7.84 -1.65
CA ASP A 112 33.84 -8.15 -0.28
C ASP A 112 34.16 -6.89 0.54
N TYR A 113 33.75 -5.70 0.09
CA TYR A 113 33.94 -4.46 0.84
C TYR A 113 32.99 -4.36 2.04
N GLU A 114 33.30 -3.47 2.98
CA GLU A 114 32.40 -3.15 4.09
C GLU A 114 31.06 -2.60 3.57
N PRO A 115 29.92 -2.98 4.19
CA PRO A 115 28.62 -2.44 3.82
C PRO A 115 28.54 -0.91 3.98
N THR A 116 27.76 -0.30 3.11
CA THR A 116 27.33 1.11 3.17
C THR A 116 25.89 1.15 3.65
N ASP A 117 25.59 2.09 4.54
CA ASP A 117 24.22 2.32 5.00
C ASP A 117 23.46 3.12 3.95
N VAL A 118 22.25 2.66 3.64
CA VAL A 118 21.30 3.34 2.78
C VAL A 118 20.05 3.61 3.60
N TYR A 119 19.53 4.82 3.57
CA TYR A 119 18.34 5.16 4.32
C TYR A 119 17.38 6.02 3.52
N TRP A 120 16.10 5.87 3.87
CA TRP A 120 15.00 6.57 3.25
C TRP A 120 14.15 7.20 4.33
N THR A 121 13.68 8.43 4.08
CA THR A 121 12.67 9.09 4.91
C THR A 121 11.52 9.57 4.06
N PHE A 122 10.30 9.45 4.59
CA PHE A 122 9.07 9.82 3.92
C PHE A 122 8.29 10.81 4.79
N GLU A 123 7.88 11.92 4.18
CA GLU A 123 7.10 12.97 4.82
C GLU A 123 5.93 13.34 3.92
N GLU A 124 4.72 13.33 4.47
CA GLU A 124 3.52 13.78 3.76
C GLU A 124 3.51 15.31 3.71
N VAL A 125 3.36 15.87 2.51
CA VAL A 125 3.32 17.31 2.23
C VAL A 125 2.12 17.64 1.36
N GLU A 126 1.74 18.92 1.27
CA GLU A 126 0.53 19.36 0.56
C GLU A 126 0.47 18.85 -0.90
N GLU A 127 1.60 18.81 -1.60
CA GLU A 127 1.69 18.38 -3.00
C GLU A 127 1.95 16.87 -3.18
N GLY A 128 2.04 16.07 -2.12
CA GLY A 128 2.28 14.64 -2.19
C GLY A 128 3.22 14.13 -1.09
N THR A 129 4.29 13.43 -1.48
CA THR A 129 5.23 12.81 -0.55
C THR A 129 6.63 13.35 -0.79
N LYS A 130 7.24 13.95 0.21
CA LYS A 130 8.66 14.26 0.21
C LYS A 130 9.44 13.00 0.59
N VAL A 131 10.24 12.51 -0.35
CA VAL A 131 11.17 11.40 -0.15
C VAL A 131 12.57 11.97 0.01
N SER A 132 13.32 11.48 0.98
CA SER A 132 14.78 11.68 1.03
C SER A 132 15.47 10.33 0.96
N TRP A 133 16.47 10.24 0.10
CA TRP A 133 17.37 9.11 -0.04
C TRP A 133 18.75 9.56 0.42
N GLY A 134 19.32 8.86 1.39
CA GLY A 134 20.71 9.06 1.78
C GLY A 134 21.54 7.79 1.76
N MET A 135 22.83 7.98 1.51
CA MET A 135 23.87 6.97 1.57
C MET A 135 25.00 7.46 2.47
N LYS A 136 25.36 6.67 3.47
CA LYS A 136 26.42 7.01 4.43
C LYS A 136 27.34 5.84 4.72
N SER A 137 28.60 6.17 5.03
CA SER A 137 29.58 5.19 5.50
C SER A 137 30.61 5.89 6.37
N ASP A 138 31.03 5.24 7.45
CA ASP A 138 32.16 5.69 8.29
C ASP A 138 33.51 5.11 7.82
N LYS A 139 33.50 4.17 6.85
CA LYS A 139 34.66 3.39 6.41
C LYS A 139 34.67 3.22 4.90
N THR A 140 34.99 4.30 4.20
CA THR A 140 35.08 4.30 2.73
C THR A 140 36.33 3.56 2.26
N ALA A 141 36.13 2.47 1.51
CA ALA A 141 37.23 1.74 0.88
C ALA A 141 38.06 2.64 -0.06
N PHE A 142 39.36 2.37 -0.16
CA PHE A 142 40.29 3.17 -0.97
C PHE A 142 39.85 3.28 -2.44
N VAL A 143 39.27 2.20 -3.00
CA VAL A 143 38.76 2.19 -4.38
C VAL A 143 37.62 3.18 -4.58
N PHE A 144 36.68 3.29 -3.63
CA PHE A 144 35.58 4.25 -3.71
C PHE A 144 36.07 5.69 -3.56
N LYS A 145 37.08 5.94 -2.71
CA LYS A 145 37.75 7.25 -2.65
C LYS A 145 38.41 7.62 -3.97
N MET A 146 39.02 6.65 -4.65
CA MET A 146 39.62 6.88 -5.96
C MET A 146 38.57 7.29 -7.00
N PHE A 147 37.45 6.55 -7.07
CA PHE A 147 36.34 6.91 -7.96
C PHE A 147 35.76 8.28 -7.63
N ALA A 148 35.56 8.58 -6.34
CA ALA A 148 35.11 9.89 -5.89
C ALA A 148 36.03 11.02 -6.37
N VAL A 149 37.35 10.88 -6.23
CA VAL A 149 38.31 11.90 -6.68
C VAL A 149 38.24 12.10 -8.20
N MET A 150 38.08 11.02 -8.98
CA MET A 150 37.91 11.11 -10.44
C MET A 150 36.56 11.70 -10.85
N GLY A 151 35.50 11.44 -10.06
CA GLY A 151 34.12 11.87 -10.30
C GLY A 151 33.76 13.25 -9.73
N GLY A 152 34.70 13.96 -9.09
CA GLY A 152 34.46 15.30 -8.52
C GLY A 152 33.95 15.31 -7.08
N GLY A 153 34.02 14.18 -6.37
CA GLY A 153 33.68 14.00 -4.96
C GLY A 153 32.58 12.96 -4.74
N MET A 154 32.45 12.49 -3.49
CA MET A 154 31.36 11.55 -3.11
C MET A 154 29.99 12.22 -3.25
N ASP A 155 29.85 13.48 -2.80
CA ASP A 155 28.58 14.21 -2.90
C ASP A 155 28.11 14.37 -4.36
N LYS A 156 29.02 14.65 -5.29
CA LYS A 156 28.67 14.75 -6.70
C LYS A 156 28.31 13.38 -7.29
N MET A 157 29.16 12.38 -7.07
CA MET A 157 28.97 11.05 -7.64
C MET A 157 27.68 10.38 -7.14
N LEU A 158 27.47 10.37 -5.82
CA LEU A 158 26.29 9.77 -5.20
C LEU A 158 25.06 10.66 -5.34
N GLY A 159 25.21 11.98 -5.21
CA GLY A 159 24.09 12.90 -5.33
C GLY A 159 23.49 12.93 -6.73
N ASP A 160 24.31 12.92 -7.78
CA ASP A 160 23.81 12.85 -9.16
C ASP A 160 23.05 11.52 -9.39
N MET A 161 23.51 10.42 -8.78
CA MET A 161 22.85 9.11 -8.84
C MET A 161 21.51 9.12 -8.10
N GLU A 162 21.48 9.65 -6.87
CA GLU A 162 20.28 9.76 -6.05
C GLU A 162 19.22 10.64 -6.73
N GLU A 163 19.62 11.78 -7.31
CA GLU A 163 18.73 12.66 -8.07
C GLU A 163 18.11 11.94 -9.28
N LYS A 164 18.93 11.24 -10.08
CA LYS A 164 18.43 10.41 -11.19
C LYS A 164 17.45 9.35 -10.70
N GLY A 165 17.80 8.61 -9.65
CA GLY A 165 16.92 7.56 -9.11
C GLY A 165 15.61 8.13 -8.56
N LEU A 166 15.63 9.25 -7.85
CA LEU A 166 14.41 9.94 -7.40
C LEU A 166 13.53 10.40 -8.57
N ASN A 167 14.13 10.82 -9.69
CA ASN A 167 13.39 11.13 -10.92
C ASN A 167 12.77 9.88 -11.54
N SER A 168 13.50 8.77 -11.59
CA SER A 168 12.98 7.50 -12.11
C SER A 168 11.88 6.92 -11.21
N ILE A 169 12.00 6.99 -9.88
CA ILE A 169 10.95 6.60 -8.93
C ILE A 169 9.68 7.42 -9.17
N GLU A 170 9.78 8.74 -9.30
CA GLU A 170 8.63 9.59 -9.59
C GLU A 170 7.93 9.12 -10.88
N ARG A 171 8.68 8.90 -11.96
CA ARG A 171 8.13 8.44 -13.23
C ARG A 171 7.40 7.11 -13.08
N GLU A 172 8.01 6.11 -12.43
CA GLU A 172 7.41 4.79 -12.27
C GLU A 172 6.17 4.84 -11.36
N VAL A 173 6.23 5.57 -10.24
CA VAL A 173 5.09 5.74 -9.34
C VAL A 173 3.92 6.46 -10.03
N LEU A 174 4.19 7.53 -10.77
CA LEU A 174 3.14 8.24 -11.50
C LEU A 174 2.56 7.38 -12.63
N ALA A 175 3.39 6.64 -13.36
CA ALA A 175 2.91 5.70 -14.39
C ALA A 175 2.07 4.56 -13.78
N GLU A 176 2.43 4.07 -12.59
CA GLU A 176 1.65 3.09 -11.85
C GLU A 176 0.29 3.67 -11.43
N LEU A 177 0.26 4.91 -10.93
CA LEU A 177 -0.97 5.60 -10.56
C LEU A 177 -1.87 5.90 -11.77
N GLU A 178 -1.32 6.17 -12.94
CA GLU A 178 -2.10 6.32 -14.17
C GLU A 178 -2.73 5.01 -14.62
N LYS A 179 -2.00 3.89 -14.52
CA LYS A 179 -2.51 2.55 -14.85
C LYS A 179 -3.49 2.01 -13.81
N ASN A 180 -3.24 2.32 -12.54
CA ASN A 180 -3.95 1.83 -11.36
C ASN A 180 -4.32 3.01 -10.45
N PRO A 181 -5.25 3.89 -10.86
CA PRO A 181 -5.63 5.03 -10.05
C PRO A 181 -6.16 4.55 -8.70
N PRO A 182 -5.78 5.21 -7.58
CA PRO A 182 -6.27 4.84 -6.26
C PRO A 182 -7.79 4.90 -6.30
N LYS A 183 -8.44 3.79 -5.91
CA LYS A 183 -9.89 3.67 -5.92
C LYS A 183 -10.45 4.78 -5.03
N GLN A 184 -11.09 5.78 -5.66
CA GLN A 184 -11.65 6.91 -4.93
C GLN A 184 -12.96 6.49 -4.27
N PHE A 185 -13.19 7.01 -3.07
CA PHE A 185 -14.48 6.93 -2.40
C PHE A 185 -14.83 8.28 -1.77
N ARG A 186 -16.12 8.50 -1.51
CA ARG A 186 -16.64 9.63 -0.75
C ARG A 186 -17.68 9.13 0.25
N LEU A 187 -17.71 9.77 1.41
CA LEU A 187 -18.68 9.48 2.47
C LEU A 187 -19.64 10.66 2.61
N SER A 188 -20.92 10.36 2.81
CA SER A 188 -21.88 11.38 3.28
C SER A 188 -21.60 11.74 4.73
N GLU A 189 -22.25 12.80 5.21
CA GLU A 189 -22.36 13.01 6.65
C GLU A 189 -23.09 11.84 7.32
N VAL A 190 -22.74 11.58 8.57
CA VAL A 190 -23.45 10.62 9.41
C VAL A 190 -24.75 11.26 9.88
N THR A 191 -25.86 10.59 9.63
CA THR A 191 -27.20 11.07 9.97
C THR A 191 -27.90 10.09 10.91
N GLN A 192 -28.75 10.60 11.79
CA GLN A 192 -29.66 9.79 12.58
C GLN A 192 -31.07 9.91 12.01
N GLN A 193 -31.76 8.78 11.87
CA GLN A 193 -33.10 8.72 11.30
C GLN A 193 -33.95 7.65 11.99
N GLN A 194 -35.26 7.88 11.99
CA GLN A 194 -36.24 6.90 12.44
C GLN A 194 -36.59 5.96 11.27
N LEU A 195 -36.41 4.67 11.47
CA LEU A 195 -36.74 3.64 10.49
C LEU A 195 -38.07 2.96 10.82
N THR A 196 -38.79 2.59 9.76
CA THR A 196 -39.94 1.68 9.84
C THR A 196 -39.46 0.23 9.91
N ALA A 197 -40.30 -0.66 10.42
CA ALA A 197 -40.00 -2.09 10.42
C ALA A 197 -39.79 -2.61 8.99
N LYS A 198 -38.85 -3.55 8.84
CA LYS A 198 -38.52 -4.24 7.58
C LYS A 198 -38.31 -5.73 7.83
N LYS A 199 -38.16 -6.50 6.77
CA LYS A 199 -37.68 -7.89 6.82
C LYS A 199 -36.42 -8.00 5.97
N PHE A 200 -35.47 -8.79 6.45
CA PHE A 200 -34.33 -9.22 5.66
C PHE A 200 -34.47 -10.71 5.37
N ILE A 201 -34.28 -11.12 4.12
CA ILE A 201 -34.24 -12.53 3.75
C ILE A 201 -32.91 -12.84 3.08
N GLY A 202 -32.15 -13.78 3.63
CA GLY A 202 -30.80 -14.04 3.11
C GLY A 202 -30.23 -15.40 3.48
N PHE A 203 -29.16 -15.75 2.78
CA PHE A 203 -28.37 -16.95 3.03
C PHE A 203 -27.40 -16.69 4.17
N HIS A 204 -27.45 -17.52 5.21
CA HIS A 204 -26.54 -17.43 6.34
C HIS A 204 -25.12 -17.80 5.94
N GLN A 205 -24.16 -16.96 6.30
CA GLN A 205 -22.73 -17.16 6.07
C GLN A 205 -21.96 -16.98 7.38
N LYS A 206 -20.87 -17.74 7.49
CA LYS A 206 -19.90 -17.64 8.58
C LYS A 206 -18.49 -17.63 7.98
N THR A 207 -17.67 -16.68 8.40
CA THR A 207 -16.27 -16.54 7.96
C THR A 207 -15.41 -16.00 9.10
N THR A 208 -14.12 -15.77 8.83
CA THR A 208 -13.16 -15.16 9.74
C THR A 208 -12.99 -13.66 9.47
N THR A 209 -12.73 -12.88 10.51
CA THR A 209 -12.38 -11.45 10.36
C THR A 209 -10.95 -11.24 9.83
N ASP A 210 -10.08 -12.26 9.85
CA ASP A 210 -8.68 -12.12 9.41
C ASP A 210 -8.51 -12.17 7.88
N ALA A 211 -9.39 -12.87 7.17
CA ALA A 211 -9.39 -12.99 5.70
C ALA A 211 -10.62 -12.31 5.06
N VAL A 212 -11.16 -11.31 5.77
CA VAL A 212 -12.52 -10.82 5.56
C VAL A 212 -12.77 -10.29 4.15
N MET A 213 -11.81 -9.59 3.55
CA MET A 213 -11.96 -9.04 2.20
C MET A 213 -12.04 -10.12 1.13
N GLU A 214 -11.20 -11.17 1.22
CA GLU A 214 -11.14 -12.23 0.21
C GLU A 214 -12.33 -13.19 0.37
N ASP A 215 -12.58 -13.65 1.59
CA ASP A 215 -13.63 -14.63 1.86
C ASP A 215 -15.02 -14.02 1.66
N MET A 216 -15.27 -12.80 2.16
CA MET A 216 -16.55 -12.16 1.91
C MET A 216 -16.76 -11.92 0.42
N SER A 217 -15.74 -11.47 -0.33
CA SER A 217 -15.87 -11.27 -1.78
C SER A 217 -16.33 -12.55 -2.50
N LYS A 218 -15.74 -13.71 -2.16
CA LYS A 218 -16.15 -15.02 -2.69
C LYS A 218 -17.59 -15.34 -2.35
N LEU A 219 -17.99 -15.14 -1.09
CA LEU A 219 -19.36 -15.39 -0.62
C LEU A 219 -20.38 -14.47 -1.31
N PHE A 220 -20.07 -13.18 -1.48
CA PHE A 220 -20.94 -12.24 -2.20
C PHE A 220 -21.09 -12.64 -3.67
N MET A 221 -20.00 -13.01 -4.34
CA MET A 221 -20.07 -13.51 -5.73
C MET A 221 -20.94 -14.76 -5.86
N GLU A 222 -20.95 -15.64 -4.87
CA GLU A 222 -21.77 -16.86 -4.91
C GLU A 222 -23.24 -16.61 -4.56
N PHE A 223 -23.53 -15.86 -3.49
CA PHE A 223 -24.87 -15.80 -2.89
C PHE A 223 -25.71 -14.58 -3.30
N MET A 224 -25.11 -13.47 -3.72
CA MET A 224 -25.89 -12.33 -4.23
C MET A 224 -26.67 -12.67 -5.50
N PRO A 225 -26.10 -13.35 -6.51
CA PRO A 225 -26.88 -13.79 -7.67
C PRO A 225 -28.04 -14.71 -7.29
N LYS A 226 -27.85 -15.58 -6.28
CA LYS A 226 -28.92 -16.46 -5.76
C LYS A 226 -30.05 -15.65 -5.13
N ALA A 227 -29.73 -14.61 -4.37
CA ALA A 227 -30.73 -13.70 -3.81
C ALA A 227 -31.50 -12.96 -4.93
N GLY A 228 -30.80 -12.46 -5.95
CA GLY A 228 -31.43 -11.87 -7.13
C GLY A 228 -32.35 -12.83 -7.89
N MET A 229 -31.94 -14.09 -8.07
CA MET A 229 -32.77 -15.14 -8.67
C MET A 229 -34.02 -15.42 -7.82
N TYR A 230 -33.91 -15.42 -6.50
CA TYR A 230 -35.07 -15.55 -5.60
C TYR A 230 -36.06 -14.40 -5.80
N ALA A 231 -35.57 -13.15 -5.87
CA ALA A 231 -36.43 -12.00 -6.14
C ALA A 231 -37.17 -12.12 -7.48
N ALA A 232 -36.44 -12.48 -8.55
CA ALA A 232 -37.00 -12.65 -9.88
C ALA A 232 -38.04 -13.77 -9.94
N LYS A 233 -37.71 -14.96 -9.38
CA LYS A 233 -38.61 -16.14 -9.32
C LYS A 233 -39.92 -15.83 -8.62
N ASN A 234 -39.85 -15.05 -7.53
CA ASN A 234 -41.01 -14.72 -6.71
C ASN A 234 -41.66 -13.37 -7.08
N LYS A 235 -41.18 -12.71 -8.14
CA LYS A 235 -41.69 -11.42 -8.63
C LYS A 235 -41.77 -10.36 -7.53
N LEU A 236 -40.71 -10.24 -6.74
CA LEU A 236 -40.64 -9.20 -5.71
C LEU A 236 -40.54 -7.82 -6.39
N GLU A 237 -41.48 -6.94 -6.06
CA GLU A 237 -41.58 -5.60 -6.67
C GLU A 237 -40.67 -4.56 -6.01
N SER A 238 -40.49 -4.65 -4.68
CA SER A 238 -39.67 -3.72 -3.90
C SER A 238 -38.73 -4.49 -2.99
N TYR A 239 -37.43 -4.40 -3.30
CA TYR A 239 -36.37 -4.98 -2.50
C TYR A 239 -35.06 -4.22 -2.72
N THR A 240 -34.16 -4.27 -1.75
CA THR A 240 -32.80 -3.77 -1.88
C THR A 240 -31.82 -4.88 -1.53
N PRO A 241 -30.92 -5.26 -2.45
CA PRO A 241 -29.88 -6.24 -2.14
C PRO A 241 -28.93 -5.72 -1.06
N GLY A 242 -28.40 -6.61 -0.23
CA GLY A 242 -27.57 -6.20 0.89
C GLY A 242 -27.06 -7.34 1.75
N SER A 243 -26.51 -6.97 2.90
CA SER A 243 -26.04 -7.87 3.93
C SER A 243 -26.55 -7.46 5.32
N LEU A 244 -26.74 -8.44 6.19
CA LEU A 244 -27.17 -8.23 7.58
C LEU A 244 -26.18 -8.93 8.52
N PHE A 245 -25.36 -8.16 9.22
CA PHE A 245 -24.34 -8.64 10.14
C PHE A 245 -24.93 -8.85 11.54
N ILE A 246 -24.93 -10.11 11.97
CA ILE A 246 -25.42 -10.51 13.29
C ILE A 246 -24.29 -10.66 14.32
N LYS A 247 -23.07 -10.95 13.85
CA LYS A 247 -21.89 -11.05 14.69
C LYS A 247 -20.67 -10.54 13.92
N TRP A 248 -19.90 -9.69 14.58
CA TRP A 248 -18.58 -9.26 14.15
C TRP A 248 -17.70 -9.18 15.40
N ASP A 249 -16.82 -10.16 15.56
CA ASP A 249 -16.02 -10.34 16.78
C ASP A 249 -14.54 -10.43 16.41
N GLU A 250 -13.80 -9.37 16.72
CA GLU A 250 -12.37 -9.25 16.40
C GLU A 250 -11.47 -10.04 17.37
N GLU A 251 -11.97 -10.45 18.53
CA GLU A 251 -11.23 -11.28 19.50
C GLU A 251 -11.29 -12.75 19.09
N THR A 252 -12.50 -13.27 18.82
CA THR A 252 -12.69 -14.67 18.40
C THR A 252 -12.47 -14.88 16.90
N LYS A 253 -12.25 -13.80 16.16
CA LYS A 253 -12.08 -13.77 14.71
C LYS A 253 -13.29 -14.31 13.95
N GLU A 254 -14.49 -14.15 14.50
CA GLU A 254 -15.72 -14.68 13.91
C GLU A 254 -16.59 -13.58 13.32
N ALA A 255 -17.01 -13.78 12.07
CA ALA A 255 -18.04 -12.96 11.42
C ALA A 255 -19.21 -13.85 10.96
N GLU A 256 -20.42 -13.48 11.37
CA GLU A 256 -21.67 -14.14 10.96
C GLU A 256 -22.64 -13.10 10.39
N PHE A 257 -23.15 -13.38 9.20
CA PHE A 257 -24.00 -12.45 8.47
C PHE A 257 -24.89 -13.17 7.47
N TYR A 258 -25.89 -12.46 6.97
CA TYR A 258 -26.74 -12.93 5.87
C TYR A 258 -26.46 -12.14 4.61
N ILE A 259 -26.40 -12.81 3.46
CA ILE A 259 -26.36 -12.18 2.13
C ILE A 259 -27.73 -12.34 1.50
N GLY A 260 -28.38 -11.24 1.12
CA GLY A 260 -29.78 -11.32 0.76
C GLY A 260 -30.42 -10.00 0.37
N LEU A 261 -31.71 -9.88 0.71
CA LEU A 261 -32.57 -8.78 0.30
C LEU A 261 -33.27 -8.18 1.51
N LEU A 262 -33.24 -6.85 1.61
CA LEU A 262 -34.13 -6.08 2.46
C LEU A 262 -35.46 -5.85 1.73
N VAL A 263 -36.58 -6.12 2.40
CA VAL A 263 -37.93 -5.92 1.87
C VAL A 263 -38.82 -5.24 2.91
N ASP A 264 -39.97 -4.75 2.46
CA ASP A 264 -40.99 -4.20 3.36
C ASP A 264 -41.51 -5.24 4.37
N ALA A 265 -41.91 -4.77 5.55
CA ALA A 265 -42.41 -5.64 6.62
C ALA A 265 -43.63 -6.46 6.19
N GLU A 266 -44.45 -5.97 5.27
CA GLU A 266 -45.66 -6.65 4.80
C GLU A 266 -45.39 -7.61 3.62
N THR A 267 -44.18 -7.61 3.06
CA THR A 267 -43.84 -8.45 1.91
C THR A 267 -44.01 -9.94 2.29
N LYS A 268 -44.77 -10.65 1.45
CA LYS A 268 -44.93 -12.10 1.54
C LYS A 268 -43.67 -12.76 0.98
N LEU A 269 -43.03 -13.57 1.81
CA LEU A 269 -41.77 -14.23 1.48
C LEU A 269 -41.99 -15.75 1.43
N PRO A 270 -42.10 -16.34 0.24
CA PRO A 270 -42.11 -17.79 0.08
C PRO A 270 -40.84 -18.40 0.68
N LYS A 271 -40.99 -19.55 1.36
CA LYS A 271 -39.83 -20.28 1.90
C LYS A 271 -38.93 -20.73 0.75
N GLU A 272 -37.62 -20.53 0.90
CA GLU A 272 -36.59 -21.00 -0.02
C GLU A 272 -35.51 -21.70 0.79
N LYS A 273 -34.98 -22.82 0.27
CA LYS A 273 -34.01 -23.63 1.01
C LYS A 273 -32.73 -22.82 1.22
N GLY A 274 -32.30 -22.69 2.47
CA GLY A 274 -31.08 -21.97 2.85
C GLY A 274 -31.26 -20.46 3.06
N MET A 275 -32.45 -19.91 2.82
CA MET A 275 -32.75 -18.52 3.15
C MET A 275 -33.49 -18.41 4.49
N ILE A 276 -33.07 -17.47 5.32
CA ILE A 276 -33.65 -17.18 6.63
C ILE A 276 -34.26 -15.78 6.59
N VAL A 277 -35.46 -15.63 7.17
CA VAL A 277 -36.14 -14.35 7.31
C VAL A 277 -35.89 -13.79 8.71
N THR A 278 -35.26 -12.63 8.76
CA THR A 278 -34.98 -11.87 9.98
C THR A 278 -35.82 -10.61 10.00
N LYS A 279 -36.49 -10.33 11.13
CA LYS A 279 -37.25 -9.09 11.31
C LYS A 279 -36.30 -7.97 11.74
N ILE A 280 -36.41 -6.82 11.09
CA ILE A 280 -35.73 -5.59 11.49
C ILE A 280 -36.80 -4.68 12.10
N PRO A 281 -36.80 -4.46 13.43
CA PRO A 281 -37.82 -3.65 14.09
C PRO A 281 -37.73 -2.18 13.67
N ALA A 282 -38.85 -1.46 13.80
CA ALA A 282 -38.83 0.00 13.72
C ALA A 282 -37.99 0.56 14.88
N GLY A 283 -37.25 1.64 14.64
CA GLY A 283 -36.35 2.19 15.65
C GLY A 283 -35.48 3.31 15.11
N ASN A 284 -34.68 3.91 16.00
CA ASN A 284 -33.66 4.86 15.60
C ASN A 284 -32.49 4.11 14.95
N SER A 285 -31.94 4.69 13.90
CA SER A 285 -30.74 4.20 13.25
C SER A 285 -29.83 5.36 12.89
N VAL A 286 -28.54 5.15 13.06
CA VAL A 286 -27.52 5.97 12.42
C VAL A 286 -27.28 5.41 11.01
N LYS A 287 -27.07 6.30 10.04
CA LYS A 287 -26.79 5.98 8.64
C LYS A 287 -25.62 6.79 8.11
N ILE A 288 -24.80 6.15 7.30
CA ILE A 288 -23.89 6.83 6.35
C ILE A 288 -24.06 6.22 4.96
N SER A 289 -23.88 7.04 3.92
CA SER A 289 -23.83 6.58 2.53
C SER A 289 -22.39 6.67 2.03
N LYS A 290 -21.83 5.54 1.63
CA LYS A 290 -20.53 5.41 0.98
C LYS A 290 -20.72 5.37 -0.53
N TYR A 291 -19.90 6.11 -1.25
CA TYR A 291 -19.86 6.06 -2.71
C TYR A 291 -18.46 5.72 -3.19
N GLY A 292 -18.34 4.70 -4.02
CA GLY A 292 -17.07 4.17 -4.51
C GLY A 292 -17.10 2.64 -4.61
N PRO A 293 -16.05 2.02 -5.15
CA PRO A 293 -15.99 0.57 -5.32
C PRO A 293 -16.20 -0.19 -4.00
N TYR A 294 -16.71 -1.42 -4.09
CA TYR A 294 -16.78 -2.33 -2.94
C TYR A 294 -15.40 -2.65 -2.38
N GLY A 295 -15.28 -2.76 -1.06
CA GLY A 295 -14.01 -3.02 -0.37
C GLY A 295 -13.11 -1.78 -0.21
N VAL A 296 -13.62 -0.58 -0.53
CA VAL A 296 -12.89 0.69 -0.45
C VAL A 296 -13.72 1.68 0.35
N GLY A 297 -13.16 2.27 1.40
CA GLY A 297 -13.86 3.26 2.23
C GLY A 297 -14.80 2.68 3.28
N ASP A 298 -14.92 1.35 3.37
CA ASP A 298 -15.84 0.67 4.30
C ASP A 298 -15.36 0.87 5.76
N TYR A 299 -14.07 0.69 6.03
CA TYR A 299 -13.47 0.92 7.36
C TYR A 299 -13.69 2.36 7.85
N GLU A 300 -13.47 3.34 6.99
CA GLU A 300 -13.65 4.76 7.28
C GLU A 300 -15.13 5.07 7.57
N ALA A 301 -16.05 4.49 6.81
CA ALA A 301 -17.49 4.65 7.02
C ALA A 301 -17.94 4.10 8.39
N HIS A 302 -17.51 2.88 8.75
CA HIS A 302 -17.80 2.30 10.06
C HIS A 302 -17.16 3.09 11.21
N THR A 303 -15.93 3.59 11.03
CA THR A 303 -15.23 4.42 12.01
C THR A 303 -15.96 5.75 12.25
N MET A 304 -16.46 6.40 11.18
CA MET A 304 -17.26 7.62 11.30
C MET A 304 -18.57 7.39 12.07
N ILE A 305 -19.27 6.29 11.79
CA ILE A 305 -20.48 5.92 12.54
C ILE A 305 -20.14 5.66 14.01
N GLY A 306 -19.10 4.86 14.31
CA GLY A 306 -18.69 4.57 15.68
C GLY A 306 -18.33 5.82 16.46
N THR A 307 -17.61 6.75 15.83
CA THR A 307 -17.28 8.07 16.41
C THR A 307 -18.54 8.89 16.70
N TYR A 308 -19.50 8.91 15.77
CA TYR A 308 -20.78 9.61 15.95
C TYR A 308 -21.58 9.00 17.10
N ILE A 309 -21.70 7.68 17.16
CA ILE A 309 -22.40 6.96 18.24
C ILE A 309 -21.79 7.31 19.60
N GLY A 310 -20.46 7.23 19.72
CA GLY A 310 -19.75 7.58 20.96
C GLY A 310 -19.93 9.04 21.39
N LYS A 311 -19.80 9.99 20.44
CA LYS A 311 -20.00 11.43 20.73
C LYS A 311 -21.41 11.77 21.16
N ASN A 312 -22.41 11.04 20.66
CA ASN A 312 -23.83 11.28 20.95
C ASN A 312 -24.39 10.40 22.07
N ASN A 313 -23.54 9.62 22.78
CA ASN A 313 -23.94 8.70 23.85
C ASN A 313 -25.03 7.70 23.43
N LEU A 314 -25.02 7.27 22.16
CA LEU A 314 -25.96 6.29 21.63
C LEU A 314 -25.44 4.89 21.90
N THR A 315 -26.34 3.91 22.03
CA THR A 315 -25.94 2.49 22.16
C THR A 315 -26.46 1.68 20.98
N GLN A 316 -25.62 0.86 20.36
CA GLN A 316 -26.07 -0.05 19.30
C GLN A 316 -27.16 -1.00 19.81
N ASN A 317 -28.22 -1.16 19.02
CA ASN A 317 -29.43 -1.87 19.40
C ASN A 317 -29.87 -2.88 18.33
N GLY A 318 -28.99 -3.82 17.99
CA GLY A 318 -29.29 -4.90 17.05
C GLY A 318 -28.26 -5.08 15.95
N PRO A 319 -28.57 -5.91 14.93
CA PRO A 319 -27.68 -6.20 13.83
C PRO A 319 -27.45 -4.97 12.93
N ILE A 320 -26.26 -4.88 12.35
CA ILE A 320 -25.88 -3.86 11.36
C ILE A 320 -26.28 -4.39 9.98
N TRP A 321 -26.69 -3.51 9.07
CA TRP A 321 -26.89 -3.92 7.68
C TRP A 321 -26.34 -2.91 6.70
N GLU A 322 -25.95 -3.44 5.55
CA GLU A 322 -25.46 -2.68 4.40
C GLU A 322 -26.37 -2.95 3.21
N LEU A 323 -26.75 -1.89 2.50
CA LEU A 323 -27.61 -1.97 1.33
C LEU A 323 -26.85 -1.48 0.10
N TYR A 324 -26.89 -2.28 -0.96
CA TYR A 324 -26.32 -1.95 -2.26
C TYR A 324 -27.40 -1.29 -3.11
N VAL A 325 -27.39 0.05 -3.11
CA VAL A 325 -28.53 0.87 -3.54
C VAL A 325 -28.67 0.93 -5.07
N ASN A 326 -27.55 0.83 -5.78
CA ASN A 326 -27.50 0.84 -7.24
C ASN A 326 -26.67 -0.31 -7.79
N ASP A 327 -26.88 -0.62 -9.07
CA ASP A 327 -26.15 -1.66 -9.77
C ASP A 327 -24.80 -1.11 -10.26
N PRO A 328 -23.65 -1.65 -9.81
CA PRO A 328 -22.32 -1.23 -10.27
C PRO A 328 -22.09 -1.37 -11.77
N MET A 329 -22.87 -2.20 -12.46
CA MET A 329 -22.81 -2.32 -13.92
C MET A 329 -23.48 -1.14 -14.64
N ASN A 330 -24.34 -0.39 -13.94
CA ASN A 330 -25.14 0.69 -14.50
C ASN A 330 -24.71 2.10 -14.01
N VAL A 331 -23.77 2.18 -13.07
CA VAL A 331 -23.24 3.46 -12.55
C VAL A 331 -21.72 3.50 -12.68
N LYS A 332 -21.15 4.70 -12.70
CA LYS A 332 -19.70 4.85 -12.65
C LYS A 332 -19.14 4.31 -11.31
N PRO A 333 -17.91 3.75 -11.26
CA PRO A 333 -17.33 3.18 -10.03
C PRO A 333 -17.38 4.11 -8.82
N GLU A 334 -17.13 5.41 -9.01
CA GLU A 334 -17.18 6.46 -7.98
C GLU A 334 -18.60 6.77 -7.46
N ASN A 335 -19.63 6.25 -8.12
CA ASN A 335 -21.04 6.44 -7.78
C ASN A 335 -21.73 5.17 -7.30
N VAL A 336 -21.03 4.04 -7.22
CA VAL A 336 -21.54 2.82 -6.57
C VAL A 336 -21.86 3.15 -5.12
N GLN A 337 -23.12 3.02 -4.72
CA GLN A 337 -23.60 3.48 -3.41
C GLN A 337 -23.88 2.31 -2.48
N THR A 338 -23.22 2.32 -1.32
CA THR A 338 -23.51 1.44 -0.18
C THR A 338 -24.05 2.28 0.97
N ASP A 339 -25.27 1.99 1.43
CA ASP A 339 -25.83 2.59 2.62
C ASP A 339 -25.61 1.67 3.84
N ILE A 340 -24.95 2.17 4.88
CA ILE A 340 -24.64 1.42 6.09
C ILE A 340 -25.51 1.93 7.23
N TYR A 341 -26.15 1.01 7.96
CA TYR A 341 -27.12 1.32 9.01
C TYR A 341 -26.76 0.66 10.33
N TYR A 342 -26.76 1.46 11.40
CA TYR A 342 -26.56 1.02 12.78
C TYR A 342 -27.81 1.34 13.60
N PRO A 343 -28.62 0.34 13.98
CA PRO A 343 -29.68 0.54 14.96
C PRO A 343 -29.13 1.05 16.27
N VAL A 344 -29.78 2.05 16.85
CA VAL A 344 -29.36 2.68 18.11
C VAL A 344 -30.53 2.93 19.05
N LYS A 345 -30.23 3.08 20.34
CA LYS A 345 -31.16 3.52 21.38
C LYS A 345 -30.55 4.60 22.25
#